data_AF-A0A239GXW6-F1
#
_entry.id   AF-A0A239GXW6-F1
#
_cell.length_a   1.000
_cell.length_b   1.000
_cell.length_c   1.000
_cell.angle_alpha   90.00
_cell.angle_beta   90.00
_cell.angle_gamma   90.00
#
_symmetry.space_group_name_H-M   'P 1'
#
loop_
_entity.id
_entity.type
_entity.pdbx_description
1 polymer ?
#
loop_
_entity_poly.entity_id
_entity_poly.type
_entity_poly.pdbx_seq_one_letter_code
_entity_poly.pdbx_strand_id
1 'polypeptide(L)'
;MGNNKETIYSKFIGKLENTIKEEYYFEAAWVEYVILEDRLVSLLESTGGAGSVRMMGPKIGEIKSRMSSYAFLKGNMEADDLIPRLENWKDSRNILMHSMANGQMTMTDIEHDIVILAIDGEKLVRDFASAARRVKDRAKKEGLI
;
A
#
# COMPACT_ATOMS: atom_id res chain seq x y z
N MET A 1 -19.83 -2.77 -19.77
CA MET A 1 -20.15 -2.37 -18.39
C MET A 1 -18.82 -2.12 -17.68
N GLY A 2 -18.50 -0.87 -17.36
CA GLY A 2 -17.29 -0.56 -16.59
C GLY A 2 -17.44 -1.13 -15.19
N ASN A 3 -16.52 -2.00 -14.78
CA ASN A 3 -16.49 -2.48 -13.41
C ASN A 3 -16.31 -1.26 -12.47
N ASN A 4 -17.20 -1.09 -11.49
CA ASN A 4 -17.05 -0.06 -10.46
C ASN A 4 -15.71 -0.29 -9.71
N LYS A 5 -14.93 0.78 -9.52
CA LYS A 5 -13.65 0.77 -8.82
C LYS A 5 -13.75 0.11 -7.44
N GLU A 6 -14.85 0.34 -6.73
CA GLU A 6 -15.12 -0.30 -5.43
C GLU A 6 -15.26 -1.82 -5.54
N THR A 7 -15.95 -2.30 -6.59
CA THR A 7 -16.09 -3.75 -6.85
C THR A 7 -14.75 -4.40 -7.18
N ILE A 8 -13.89 -3.72 -7.94
CA ILE A 8 -12.53 -4.22 -8.24
C ILE A 8 -11.69 -4.28 -6.96
N TYR A 9 -11.73 -3.24 -6.15
CA TYR A 9 -11.00 -3.19 -4.88
C TYR A 9 -11.41 -4.34 -3.94
N SER A 10 -12.71 -4.56 -3.74
CA SER A 10 -13.20 -5.65 -2.89
C SER A 10 -12.79 -7.03 -3.42
N LYS A 11 -12.73 -7.20 -4.75
CA LYS A 11 -12.20 -8.43 -5.36
C LYS A 11 -10.72 -8.63 -5.06
N PHE A 12 -9.90 -7.57 -5.08
CA PHE A 12 -8.50 -7.67 -4.71
C PHE A 12 -8.29 -8.01 -3.23
N ILE A 13 -9.11 -7.46 -2.33
CA ILE A 13 -9.07 -7.85 -0.91
C ILE A 13 -9.38 -9.34 -0.74
N GLY A 14 -10.46 -9.84 -1.33
CA GLY A 14 -10.79 -11.27 -1.25
C GLY A 14 -9.73 -12.15 -1.94
N LYS A 15 -9.11 -11.65 -3.02
CA LYS A 15 -8.00 -12.34 -3.68
C LYS A 15 -6.77 -12.43 -2.77
N LEU A 16 -6.41 -11.35 -2.08
CA LEU A 16 -5.30 -11.34 -1.13
C LEU A 16 -5.50 -12.38 -0.02
N GLU A 17 -6.70 -12.42 0.57
CA GLU A 17 -7.03 -13.38 1.63
C GLU A 17 -6.89 -14.82 1.14
N ASN A 18 -7.36 -15.12 -0.08
CA ASN A 18 -7.20 -16.45 -0.67
C ASN A 18 -5.73 -16.78 -0.97
N THR A 19 -4.95 -15.83 -1.51
CA THR A 19 -3.54 -16.08 -1.83
C THR A 19 -2.68 -16.30 -0.60
N ILE A 20 -2.96 -15.59 0.50
CA ILE A 20 -2.29 -15.84 1.79
C ILE A 20 -2.68 -17.21 2.34
N LYS A 21 -3.97 -17.55 2.32
CA LYS A 21 -4.48 -18.84 2.80
C LYS A 21 -3.92 -20.04 2.01
N GLU A 22 -3.73 -19.87 0.71
CA GLU A 22 -3.20 -20.89 -0.21
C GLU A 22 -1.67 -20.82 -0.33
N GLU A 23 -0.99 -19.98 0.46
CA GLU A 23 0.47 -19.84 0.51
C GLU A 23 1.09 -19.39 -0.84
N TYR A 24 0.31 -18.73 -1.69
CA TYR A 24 0.78 -18.10 -2.92
C TYR A 24 1.41 -16.73 -2.65
N TYR A 25 2.52 -16.72 -1.91
CA TYR A 25 3.14 -15.50 -1.37
C TYR A 25 3.61 -14.50 -2.44
N PHE A 26 4.09 -14.98 -3.60
CA PHE A 26 4.40 -14.10 -4.73
C PHE A 26 3.18 -13.37 -5.28
N GLU A 27 2.05 -14.07 -5.38
CA GLU A 27 0.80 -13.47 -5.83
C GLU A 27 0.25 -12.52 -4.77
N ALA A 28 0.34 -12.88 -3.49
CA ALA A 28 -0.04 -12.02 -2.38
C ALA A 28 0.72 -10.68 -2.41
N ALA A 29 2.06 -10.72 -2.51
CA ALA A 29 2.89 -9.52 -2.61
C ALA A 29 2.56 -8.64 -3.83
N TRP A 30 2.12 -9.26 -4.95
CA TRP A 30 1.66 -8.53 -6.12
C TRP A 30 0.31 -7.83 -5.86
N VAL A 31 -0.65 -8.54 -5.26
CA VAL A 31 -1.97 -7.99 -4.94
C VAL A 31 -1.87 -6.89 -3.89
N GLU A 32 -1.02 -7.05 -2.87
CA GLU A 32 -0.71 -6.05 -1.85
C GLU A 32 -0.23 -4.75 -2.50
N TYR A 33 0.73 -4.83 -3.44
CA TYR A 33 1.21 -3.66 -4.16
C TYR A 33 0.07 -2.90 -4.82
N VAL A 34 -0.83 -3.60 -5.52
CA VAL A 34 -1.98 -2.99 -6.21
C VAL A 34 -2.90 -2.27 -5.21
N ILE A 35 -3.19 -2.92 -4.08
CA ILE A 35 -4.06 -2.35 -3.05
C ILE A 35 -3.42 -1.11 -2.42
N LEU A 36 -2.16 -1.20 -2.00
CA LEU A 36 -1.43 -0.08 -1.38
C LEU A 36 -1.32 1.11 -2.34
N GLU A 37 -1.05 0.85 -3.61
CA GLU A 37 -0.99 1.88 -4.65
C GLU A 37 -2.34 2.61 -4.82
N ASP A 38 -3.44 1.86 -4.86
CA ASP A 38 -4.78 2.45 -4.90
C ASP A 38 -5.12 3.27 -3.65
N ARG A 39 -4.69 2.82 -2.46
CA ARG A 39 -4.88 3.57 -1.21
C ARG A 39 -4.06 4.86 -1.18
N LEU A 40 -2.83 4.85 -1.70
CA LEU A 40 -2.04 6.07 -1.86
C LEU A 40 -2.72 7.07 -2.79
N VAL A 41 -3.25 6.62 -3.93
CA VAL A 41 -4.05 7.48 -4.82
C VAL A 41 -5.25 8.04 -4.09
N SER A 42 -5.99 7.22 -3.33
CA SER A 42 -7.13 7.69 -2.55
C SER A 42 -6.76 8.77 -1.52
N LEU A 43 -5.61 8.65 -0.87
CA LEU A 43 -5.11 9.67 0.08
C LEU A 43 -4.79 10.98 -0.64
N LEU A 44 -4.11 10.91 -1.79
CA LEU A 44 -3.76 12.09 -2.57
C LEU A 44 -5.02 12.79 -3.10
N GLU A 45 -5.98 12.04 -3.64
CA GLU A 45 -7.27 12.59 -4.08
C GLU A 45 -8.01 13.29 -2.93
N SER A 46 -7.92 12.75 -1.71
CA SER A 46 -8.56 13.35 -0.53
C SER A 46 -7.85 14.60 0.00
N THR A 47 -6.67 14.96 -0.53
CA THR A 47 -5.79 16.00 0.03
C THR A 47 -5.27 16.97 -1.04
N GLY A 48 -5.99 17.11 -2.16
CA GLY A 48 -5.65 18.06 -3.24
C GLY A 48 -5.37 17.42 -4.60
N GLY A 49 -5.72 16.15 -4.81
CA GLY A 49 -5.56 15.43 -6.07
C GLY A 49 -4.27 14.62 -6.18
N ALA A 50 -4.27 13.52 -6.94
CA ALA A 50 -3.10 12.67 -7.17
C ALA A 50 -2.11 13.24 -8.21
N GLY A 51 -2.55 14.21 -9.03
CA GLY A 51 -1.73 14.79 -10.09
C GLY A 51 -1.20 13.73 -11.06
N SER A 52 0.03 13.91 -11.55
CA SER A 52 0.70 13.00 -12.50
C SER A 52 1.64 12.00 -11.82
N VAL A 53 1.60 11.86 -10.49
CA VAL A 53 2.56 11.04 -9.72
C VAL A 53 2.29 9.55 -9.95
N ARG A 54 3.15 8.88 -10.73
CA ARG A 54 2.90 7.50 -11.18
C ARG A 54 3.43 6.40 -10.28
N MET A 55 4.55 6.61 -9.58
CA MET A 55 5.22 5.55 -8.80
C MET A 55 4.91 5.65 -7.31
N MET A 56 4.91 4.52 -6.60
CA MET A 56 4.63 4.43 -5.16
C MET A 56 5.53 5.36 -4.32
N GLY A 57 6.86 5.31 -4.52
CA GLY A 57 7.83 6.12 -3.76
C GLY A 57 7.54 7.64 -3.82
N PRO A 58 7.42 8.23 -5.01
CA PRO A 58 6.97 9.61 -5.18
C PRO A 58 5.63 9.93 -4.53
N LYS A 59 4.64 9.01 -4.56
CA LYS A 59 3.35 9.23 -3.85
C LYS A 59 3.54 9.30 -2.35
N ILE A 60 4.39 8.43 -1.77
CA ILE A 60 4.73 8.47 -0.34
C ILE A 60 5.37 9.82 0.01
N GLY A 61 6.32 10.29 -0.81
CA GLY A 61 6.96 11.60 -0.63
C GLY A 61 5.96 12.76 -0.65
N GLU A 62 5.01 12.74 -1.58
CA GLU A 62 3.95 13.74 -1.67
C GLU A 62 3.01 13.70 -0.44
N ILE A 63 2.63 12.50 0.03
CA ILE A 63 1.85 12.36 1.27
C ILE A 63 2.61 12.95 2.46
N LYS A 64 3.91 12.65 2.60
CA LYS A 64 4.77 13.22 3.66
C LYS A 64 4.81 14.75 3.59
N SER A 65 4.93 15.32 2.39
CA SER A 65 4.84 16.76 2.17
C SER A 65 3.50 17.32 2.66
N ARG A 66 2.37 16.68 2.30
CA ARG A 66 1.03 17.13 2.70
C ARG A 66 0.74 16.97 4.19
N MET A 67 1.44 16.09 4.90
CA MET A 67 1.29 15.93 6.34
C MET A 67 1.67 17.20 7.12
N SER A 68 2.47 18.13 6.55
CA SER A 68 2.71 19.44 7.19
C SER A 68 1.50 20.37 7.10
N SER A 69 0.65 20.20 6.09
CA SER A 69 -0.49 21.08 5.82
C SER A 69 -1.79 20.55 6.41
N TYR A 70 -1.91 19.23 6.59
CA TYR A 70 -3.14 18.58 7.05
C TYR A 70 -2.92 17.76 8.32
N ALA A 71 -3.27 18.33 9.47
CA ALA A 71 -3.11 17.66 10.77
C ALA A 71 -3.87 16.32 10.86
N PHE A 72 -5.05 16.21 10.24
CA PHE A 72 -5.81 14.96 10.22
C PHE A 72 -5.13 13.87 9.36
N LEU A 73 -4.44 14.25 8.28
CA LEU A 73 -3.64 13.32 7.48
C LEU A 73 -2.47 12.83 8.32
N LYS A 74 -1.71 13.76 8.90
CA LYS A 74 -0.57 13.46 9.76
C LYS A 74 -0.94 12.49 10.88
N GLY A 75 -1.97 12.82 11.66
CA GLY A 75 -2.40 11.99 12.79
C GLY A 75 -2.89 10.59 12.40
N ASN A 76 -3.39 10.38 11.18
CA ASN A 76 -3.78 9.04 10.71
C ASN A 76 -2.62 8.25 10.10
N MET A 77 -1.61 8.92 9.54
CA MET A 77 -0.46 8.30 8.86
C MET A 77 0.72 8.04 9.80
N GLU A 78 0.86 8.82 10.88
CA GLU A 78 1.85 8.58 11.93
C GLU A 78 1.36 7.58 12.97
N ALA A 79 0.05 7.33 13.04
CA ALA A 79 -0.47 6.24 13.86
C ALA A 79 0.17 4.92 13.39
N ASP A 80 0.70 4.15 14.34
CA ASP A 80 1.30 2.83 14.12
C ASP A 80 2.42 2.80 13.06
N ASP A 81 3.14 3.92 12.90
CA ASP A 81 4.27 4.07 11.98
C ASP A 81 3.95 3.65 10.54
N LEU A 82 2.74 3.94 10.04
CA LEU A 82 2.28 3.45 8.73
C LEU A 82 3.14 3.89 7.55
N ILE A 83 3.64 5.13 7.55
CA ILE A 83 4.53 5.61 6.49
C ILE A 83 5.88 4.88 6.51
N PRO A 84 6.61 4.83 7.63
CA PRO A 84 7.82 4.01 7.73
C PRO A 84 7.61 2.54 7.35
N ARG A 85 6.51 1.92 7.80
CA ARG A 85 6.17 0.53 7.45
C ARG A 85 5.98 0.33 5.95
N LEU A 86 5.29 1.26 5.29
CA LEU A 86 5.09 1.24 3.84
C LEU A 86 6.39 1.48 3.07
N GLU A 87 7.24 2.40 3.52
CA GLU A 87 8.57 2.62 2.94
C GLU A 87 9.42 1.35 3.03
N ASN A 88 9.48 0.74 4.21
CA ASN A 88 10.22 -0.51 4.44
C ASN A 88 9.67 -1.66 3.59
N TRP A 89 8.35 -1.87 3.55
CA TRP A 89 7.76 -2.94 2.75
C TRP A 89 8.06 -2.77 1.25
N LYS A 90 7.94 -1.52 0.73
CA LYS A 90 8.29 -1.19 -0.66
C LYS A 90 9.76 -1.50 -0.95
N ASP A 91 10.66 -1.13 -0.03
CA ASP A 91 12.09 -1.34 -0.20
C ASP A 91 12.46 -2.81 -0.13
N SER A 92 11.92 -3.57 0.83
CA SER A 92 12.08 -5.03 0.90
C SER A 92 11.61 -5.72 -0.38
N ARG A 93 10.44 -5.34 -0.92
CA ARG A 93 9.94 -5.86 -2.21
C ARG A 93 10.92 -5.58 -3.35
N ASN A 94 11.44 -4.36 -3.44
CA ASN A 94 12.36 -3.98 -4.50
C ASN A 94 13.70 -4.71 -4.38
N ILE A 95 14.23 -4.82 -3.16
CA ILE A 95 15.45 -5.57 -2.88
C ILE A 95 15.28 -7.02 -3.29
N LEU A 96 14.20 -7.69 -2.87
CA LEU A 96 13.91 -9.07 -3.23
C LEU A 96 13.84 -9.23 -4.75
N MET A 97 13.08 -8.37 -5.44
CA MET A 97 12.95 -8.42 -6.91
C MET A 97 14.30 -8.24 -7.61
N HIS A 98 15.12 -7.29 -7.17
CA HIS A 98 16.45 -7.05 -7.76
C HIS A 98 17.42 -8.21 -7.48
N SER A 99 17.44 -8.73 -6.25
CA SER A 99 18.28 -9.86 -5.87
C SER A 99 17.91 -11.14 -6.63
N MET A 100 16.62 -11.38 -6.85
CA MET A 100 16.13 -12.46 -7.72
C MET A 100 16.61 -12.29 -9.17
N ALA A 101 16.47 -11.08 -9.74
CA ALA A 101 16.86 -10.80 -11.11
C ALA A 101 18.37 -10.92 -11.35
N ASN A 102 19.18 -10.56 -10.34
CA ASN A 102 20.63 -10.59 -10.43
C ASN A 102 21.25 -11.94 -10.00
N GLY A 103 20.43 -12.92 -9.60
CA GLY A 103 20.90 -14.22 -9.14
C GLY A 103 21.70 -14.19 -7.84
N GLN A 104 21.45 -13.20 -6.97
CA GLN A 104 22.21 -12.98 -5.73
C GLN A 104 21.65 -13.76 -4.53
N MET A 105 20.52 -14.46 -4.70
CA MET A 105 19.86 -15.23 -3.65
C MET A 105 19.64 -16.67 -4.06
N THR A 106 19.69 -17.59 -3.10
CA THR A 106 19.27 -18.97 -3.33
C THR A 106 17.74 -19.06 -3.40
N MET A 107 17.20 -20.16 -3.95
CA MET A 107 15.75 -20.38 -3.96
C MET A 107 15.18 -20.41 -2.53
N THR A 108 15.91 -21.00 -1.59
CA THR A 108 15.51 -21.05 -0.17
C THR A 108 15.43 -19.67 0.46
N ASP A 109 16.40 -18.79 0.18
CA ASP A 109 16.36 -17.40 0.68
C ASP A 109 15.19 -16.64 0.06
N ILE A 110 14.93 -16.85 -1.23
CA ILE A 110 13.81 -16.23 -1.94
C ILE A 110 12.47 -16.67 -1.33
N GLU A 111 12.28 -17.97 -1.10
CA GLU A 111 11.09 -18.54 -0.49
C GLU A 111 10.87 -18.03 0.94
N HIS A 112 11.93 -17.91 1.73
CA HIS A 112 11.85 -17.34 3.06
C HIS A 112 11.44 -15.86 3.03
N ASP A 113 12.10 -15.05 2.21
CA ASP A 113 11.89 -13.60 2.20
C ASP A 113 10.53 -13.21 1.60
N ILE A 114 10.03 -13.96 0.60
CA ILE A 114 8.69 -13.70 0.05
C ILE A 114 7.57 -14.00 1.06
N VAL A 115 7.74 -15.02 1.92
CA VAL A 115 6.78 -15.33 3.00
C VAL A 115 6.71 -14.15 3.96
N ILE A 116 7.86 -13.66 4.44
CA ILE A 116 7.92 -12.52 5.35
C ILE A 116 7.28 -11.29 4.70
N LEU A 117 7.65 -10.99 3.46
CA LEU A 117 7.15 -9.83 2.72
C LEU A 117 5.62 -9.86 2.58
N ALA A 118 5.05 -11.02 2.25
CA ALA A 118 3.61 -11.19 2.08
C ALA A 118 2.84 -11.11 3.41
N ILE A 119 3.33 -11.75 4.48
CA ILE A 119 2.67 -11.70 5.78
C ILE A 119 2.68 -10.27 6.36
N ASP A 120 3.80 -9.57 6.24
CA ASP A 120 3.90 -8.17 6.67
C ASP A 120 3.03 -7.25 5.80
N GLY A 121 2.99 -7.52 4.50
CA GLY A 121 2.19 -6.79 3.52
C GLY A 121 0.69 -6.94 3.75
N GLU A 122 0.19 -8.13 4.10
CA GLU A 122 -1.22 -8.36 4.44
C GLU A 122 -1.66 -7.46 5.60
N LYS A 123 -0.88 -7.45 6.68
CA LYS A 123 -1.16 -6.60 7.85
C LYS A 123 -1.11 -5.12 7.47
N LEU A 124 -0.09 -4.71 6.71
CA LEU A 124 0.06 -3.34 6.24
C LEU A 124 -1.14 -2.90 5.38
N VAL A 125 -1.62 -3.74 4.47
CA VAL A 125 -2.81 -3.47 3.64
C VAL A 125 -4.03 -3.17 4.51
N ARG A 126 -4.30 -3.99 5.53
CA ARG A 126 -5.46 -3.81 6.42
C ARG A 126 -5.38 -2.48 7.19
N ASP A 127 -4.22 -2.17 7.76
CA ASP A 127 -4.03 -0.96 8.55
C ASP A 127 -4.08 0.30 7.66
N PHE A 128 -3.39 0.27 6.52
CA PHE A 128 -3.30 1.40 5.60
C PHE A 128 -4.65 1.68 4.93
N ALA A 129 -5.41 0.64 4.56
CA ALA A 129 -6.77 0.81 4.03
C ALA A 129 -7.70 1.45 5.05
N SER A 130 -7.61 1.03 6.32
CA SER A 130 -8.38 1.61 7.42
C SER A 130 -8.02 3.07 7.64
N ALA A 131 -6.74 3.41 7.63
CA ALA A 131 -6.28 4.79 7.77
C ALA A 131 -6.72 5.66 6.59
N ALA A 132 -6.59 5.17 5.35
CA ALA A 132 -7.04 5.88 4.15
C ALA A 132 -8.55 6.18 4.18
N ARG A 133 -9.38 5.25 4.68
CA ARG A 133 -10.80 5.49 4.90
C ARG A 133 -11.05 6.63 5.90
N ARG A 134 -10.36 6.60 7.05
CA ARG A 134 -10.49 7.66 8.07
C ARG A 134 -10.07 9.03 7.53
N VAL A 135 -9.00 9.09 6.75
CA VAL A 135 -8.54 10.32 6.09
C VAL A 135 -9.61 10.84 5.13
N LYS A 136 -10.16 9.99 4.27
CA LYS A 136 -11.24 10.37 3.34
C LYS A 136 -12.47 10.91 4.08
N ASP A 137 -12.88 10.26 5.16
CA ASP A 137 -14.03 10.70 5.95
C ASP A 137 -13.78 12.03 6.67
N ARG A 138 -12.54 12.30 7.09
CA ARG A 138 -12.14 13.61 7.64
C ARG A 138 -12.07 14.68 6.55
N ALA A 139 -11.48 14.40 5.40
CA ALA A 139 -11.38 15.34 4.28
C ALA A 139 -12.76 15.86 3.84
N LYS A 140 -13.78 14.99 3.81
CA LYS A 140 -15.18 15.40 3.57
C LYS A 140 -15.72 16.36 4.61
N LYS A 141 -15.42 16.12 5.89
CA LYS A 141 -15.87 16.98 7.00
C LYS A 141 -15.20 18.35 6.97
N GLU A 142 -13.95 18.40 6.51
CA GLU A 142 -13.18 19.64 6.30
C GLU A 142 -13.52 20.35 4.98
N GLY A 143 -14.41 19.78 4.14
CA GLY A 143 -14.84 20.38 2.87
C GLY A 143 -13.79 20.35 1.75
N LEU A 144 -12.82 19.43 1.84
CA LEU A 144 -11.78 19.26 0.81
C LEU A 144 -12.24 18.43 -0.40
N ILE A 145 -13.21 17.52 -0.18
CA ILE A 145 -13.82 16.63 -1.17
C ILE A 145 -15.30 16.37 -0.87
#